data_AF-A0A3Q0KDP0-F1
#
_entry.id   AF-A0A3Q0KDP0-F1
#
_cell.length_a   1.000
_cell.length_b   1.000
_cell.length_c   1.000
_cell.angle_alpha   90.00
_cell.angle_beta   90.00
_cell.angle_gamma   90.00
#
_symmetry.space_group_name_H-M   'P 1'
#
loop_
_entity.id
_entity.type
_entity.pdbx_description
1 polymer ?
#
loop_
_entity_poly.entity_id
_entity_poly.type
_entity_poly.pdbx_seq_one_letter_code
_entity_poly.pdbx_strand_id
1 'polypeptide(L)'
;MNKLTIDKFHVKRIRAYYDDTTSTEIEETDSMLHYKTQTFYCEVEIDIPTCISDHDWTIGLVQACDYMYLANDYEGIGQSLWEFHPLKSGLRQLINDSDGLQYPFYSVHQSLYNIKKGLLKKTGLNLHVKDYFHPSVVWELPFSGGVRLTEIIGRQKFLIWLVAIKYGKKFSCKDEITVFKKIRWEYDLCIKVDPFMPLGSRIRKIYDFQHNGVILTNSDKPHRLPISAAFPPHCNAAQSLIWYHKDPQTTARLLVPPKQIIVPWEEWVHDMLGPNTRVCKPNEVFEIFGDII
;
A
#
# COMPACT_ATOMS: atom_id res chain seq x y z
N MET A 1 -39.97 8.90 11.38
CA MET A 1 -38.83 7.96 11.20
C MET A 1 -37.56 8.65 11.69
N ASN A 2 -36.63 7.91 12.28
CA ASN A 2 -35.40 8.50 12.80
C ASN A 2 -34.48 8.93 11.65
N LYS A 3 -33.79 10.06 11.83
CA LYS A 3 -32.78 10.55 10.89
C LYS A 3 -31.55 9.63 10.92
N LEU A 4 -30.89 9.45 9.79
CA LEU A 4 -29.56 8.82 9.75
C LEU A 4 -28.56 9.78 10.39
N THR A 5 -28.01 9.33 11.51
CA THR A 5 -26.98 9.98 12.30
C THR A 5 -25.91 8.96 12.64
N ILE A 6 -24.74 9.39 13.10
CA ILE A 6 -23.59 8.50 13.26
C ILE A 6 -23.83 7.35 14.25
N ASP A 7 -24.70 7.55 15.24
CA ASP A 7 -25.12 6.55 16.23
C ASP A 7 -25.94 5.40 15.64
N LYS A 8 -26.41 5.52 14.39
CA LYS A 8 -27.16 4.47 13.69
C LYS A 8 -26.28 3.43 13.00
N PHE A 9 -24.97 3.67 12.90
CA PHE A 9 -24.03 2.68 12.38
C PHE A 9 -23.59 1.77 13.53
N HIS A 10 -24.26 0.63 13.67
CA HIS A 10 -23.95 -0.34 14.72
C HIS A 10 -22.88 -1.31 14.24
N VAL A 11 -21.62 -1.01 14.55
CA VAL A 11 -20.49 -1.91 14.31
C VAL A 11 -20.62 -3.13 15.22
N LYS A 12 -21.05 -4.25 14.66
CA LYS A 12 -21.26 -5.50 15.40
C LYS A 12 -19.96 -6.25 15.65
N ARG A 13 -19.10 -6.28 14.64
CA ARG A 13 -17.88 -7.08 14.66
C ARG A 13 -16.80 -6.44 13.82
N ILE A 14 -15.57 -6.47 14.32
CA ILE A 14 -14.36 -6.16 13.57
C ILE A 14 -13.38 -7.29 13.83
N ARG A 15 -12.84 -7.87 12.77
CA ARG A 15 -11.77 -8.87 12.82
C ARG A 15 -10.66 -8.44 11.87
N ALA A 16 -9.43 -8.59 12.30
CA ALA A 16 -8.27 -8.42 11.43
C ALA A 16 -7.28 -9.52 11.77
N TYR A 17 -6.77 -10.21 10.75
CA TYR A 17 -5.94 -11.40 10.93
C TYR A 17 -5.16 -11.72 9.66
N TYR A 18 -4.08 -12.48 9.83
CA TYR A 18 -3.39 -13.15 8.75
C TYR A 18 -3.99 -14.53 8.53
N ASP A 19 -4.24 -14.88 7.28
CA ASP A 19 -4.77 -16.19 6.89
C ASP A 19 -3.70 -17.26 7.04
N ASP A 20 -3.85 -18.08 8.08
CA ASP A 20 -2.93 -19.17 8.43
C ASP A 20 -3.01 -20.36 7.47
N THR A 21 -3.97 -20.36 6.53
CA THR A 21 -4.06 -21.33 5.44
C THR A 21 -3.27 -20.91 4.20
N THR A 22 -2.77 -19.67 4.16
CA THR A 22 -1.94 -19.15 3.07
C THR A 22 -0.49 -19.00 3.52
N SER A 23 0.44 -19.19 2.59
CA SER A 23 1.87 -18.95 2.76
C SER A 23 2.41 -18.20 1.55
N THR A 24 3.65 -17.70 1.63
CA THR A 24 4.30 -17.15 0.44
C THR A 24 4.46 -18.21 -0.65
N GLU A 25 3.81 -18.00 -1.78
CA GLU A 25 3.94 -18.78 -3.01
C GLU A 25 5.03 -18.15 -3.89
N ILE A 26 5.87 -18.97 -4.51
CA ILE A 26 6.95 -18.54 -5.41
C ILE A 26 6.77 -19.15 -6.79
N GLU A 27 7.00 -18.34 -7.82
CA GLU A 27 7.16 -18.79 -9.20
C GLU A 27 8.47 -18.24 -9.77
N GLU A 28 9.34 -19.13 -10.24
CA GLU A 28 10.61 -18.77 -10.87
C GLU A 28 10.47 -18.86 -12.40
N THR A 29 10.76 -17.76 -13.11
CA THR A 29 10.86 -17.71 -14.58
C THR A 29 12.31 -17.44 -15.01
N ASP A 30 12.63 -17.54 -16.29
CA ASP A 30 14.01 -17.30 -16.75
C ASP A 30 14.54 -15.90 -16.40
N SER A 31 13.67 -14.89 -16.36
CA SER A 31 14.05 -13.49 -16.13
C SER A 31 13.74 -12.97 -14.72
N MET A 32 12.73 -13.53 -14.05
CA MET A 32 12.17 -12.97 -12.82
C MET A 32 11.72 -14.03 -11.82
N LEU A 33 11.67 -13.62 -10.56
CA LEU A 33 10.92 -14.27 -9.50
C LEU A 33 9.61 -13.51 -9.28
N HIS A 34 8.50 -14.24 -9.28
CA HIS A 34 7.22 -13.76 -8.80
C HIS A 34 6.94 -14.38 -7.44
N TYR A 35 6.39 -13.59 -6.52
CA TYR A 35 5.90 -14.14 -5.28
C TYR A 35 4.55 -13.57 -4.91
N LYS A 36 3.77 -14.35 -4.18
CA LYS A 36 2.51 -13.91 -3.59
C LYS A 36 2.57 -14.19 -2.10
N THR A 37 2.42 -13.15 -1.29
CA THR A 37 2.62 -13.26 0.16
C THR A 37 1.41 -13.85 0.90
N GLN A 38 1.58 -14.19 2.18
CA GLN A 38 0.47 -14.51 3.06
C GLN A 38 -0.61 -13.41 3.00
N THR A 39 -1.87 -13.81 2.98
CA THR A 39 -2.99 -12.87 2.86
C THR A 39 -3.37 -12.29 4.22
N PHE A 40 -3.52 -10.97 4.28
CA PHE A 40 -4.13 -10.25 5.38
C PHE A 40 -5.61 -9.99 5.11
N TYR A 41 -6.45 -10.15 6.12
CA TYR A 41 -7.87 -9.80 6.09
C TYR A 41 -8.21 -8.80 7.17
N CYS A 42 -9.08 -7.84 6.84
CA CYS A 42 -9.84 -7.05 7.80
C CYS A 42 -11.32 -7.10 7.42
N GLU A 43 -12.16 -7.62 8.30
CA GLU A 43 -13.59 -7.82 8.10
C GLU A 43 -14.39 -7.00 9.11
N VAL A 44 -15.43 -6.31 8.65
CA VAL A 44 -16.32 -5.48 9.47
C VAL A 44 -17.78 -5.81 9.17
N GLU A 45 -18.54 -6.13 10.22
CA GLU A 45 -20.00 -6.30 10.16
C GLU A 45 -20.70 -5.08 10.79
N ILE A 46 -21.64 -4.47 10.07
CA ILE A 46 -22.35 -3.26 10.48
C ILE A 46 -23.84 -3.42 10.25
N ASP A 47 -24.65 -3.10 11.25
CA ASP A 47 -26.09 -2.96 11.09
C ASP A 47 -26.49 -1.49 11.04
N ILE A 48 -27.38 -1.16 10.10
CA ILE A 48 -28.02 0.15 10.03
C ILE A 48 -29.54 -0.06 10.11
N PRO A 49 -30.26 0.53 11.09
CA PRO A 49 -31.70 0.40 11.20
C PRO A 49 -32.41 1.20 10.11
N THR A 50 -33.72 0.97 9.95
CA THR A 50 -34.54 1.80 9.05
C THR A 50 -34.52 3.26 9.51
N CYS A 51 -34.10 4.16 8.63
CA CYS A 51 -33.94 5.58 8.91
C CYS A 51 -34.08 6.43 7.64
N ILE A 52 -34.10 7.75 7.79
CA ILE A 52 -34.12 8.69 6.66
C ILE A 52 -32.81 9.47 6.65
N SER A 53 -32.06 9.40 5.57
CA SER A 53 -30.88 10.23 5.36
C SER A 53 -31.22 11.53 4.65
N ASP A 54 -30.70 12.65 5.16
CA ASP A 54 -30.83 13.97 4.54
C ASP A 54 -29.68 14.29 3.55
N HIS A 55 -28.62 13.49 3.57
CA HIS A 55 -27.45 13.57 2.71
C HIS A 55 -27.13 12.20 2.11
N ASP A 56 -26.22 12.16 1.15
CA ASP A 56 -25.59 10.91 0.79
C ASP A 56 -24.46 10.61 1.79
N TRP A 57 -24.26 9.32 2.09
CA TRP A 57 -23.18 8.85 2.95
C TRP A 57 -22.41 7.71 2.31
N THR A 58 -21.15 7.56 2.65
CA THR A 58 -20.39 6.35 2.40
C THR A 58 -19.80 5.86 3.71
N ILE A 59 -20.00 4.60 4.03
CA ILE A 59 -19.27 3.92 5.11
C ILE A 59 -18.27 2.96 4.48
N GLY A 60 -17.03 2.97 4.96
CA GLY A 60 -15.99 2.16 4.33
C GLY A 60 -14.68 2.10 5.11
N LEU A 61 -13.75 1.31 4.57
CA LEU A 61 -12.41 1.08 5.07
C LEU A 61 -11.42 1.90 4.26
N VAL A 62 -10.65 2.72 4.94
CA VAL A 62 -9.54 3.52 4.38
C VAL A 62 -8.25 2.91 4.85
N GLN A 63 -7.36 2.52 3.94
CA GLN A 63 -6.00 2.06 4.28
C GLN A 63 -4.97 3.12 3.90
N ALA A 64 -3.91 3.21 4.69
CA ALA A 64 -2.72 3.98 4.35
C ALA A 64 -1.46 3.28 4.84
N CYS A 65 -0.37 3.42 4.09
CA CYS A 65 0.96 2.96 4.46
C CYS A 65 1.73 4.10 5.14
N ASP A 66 2.32 3.85 6.31
CA ASP A 66 3.14 4.83 7.05
C ASP A 66 4.62 4.41 7.17
N TYR A 67 4.94 3.20 6.74
CA TYR A 67 6.31 2.69 6.70
C TYR A 67 6.45 1.67 5.58
N MET A 68 7.54 1.79 4.82
CA MET A 68 7.91 0.84 3.78
C MET A 68 9.43 0.70 3.70
N TYR A 69 9.90 -0.53 3.65
CA TYR A 69 11.25 -0.92 3.28
C TYR A 69 11.15 -2.17 2.41
N LEU A 70 11.27 -1.97 1.10
CA LEU A 70 11.19 -3.03 0.10
C LEU A 70 12.50 -3.04 -0.68
N ALA A 71 13.39 -3.97 -0.37
CA ALA A 71 14.75 -4.02 -0.91
C ALA A 71 15.04 -5.37 -1.56
N ASN A 72 15.70 -5.34 -2.70
CA ASN A 72 16.29 -6.51 -3.33
C ASN A 72 17.81 -6.33 -3.32
N ASP A 73 18.53 -7.26 -2.68
CA ASP A 73 19.99 -7.28 -2.62
C ASP A 73 20.56 -8.07 -3.78
N TYR A 74 21.62 -7.53 -4.38
CA TYR A 74 22.30 -8.14 -5.50
C TYR A 74 23.76 -8.36 -5.12
N GLU A 75 24.04 -9.50 -4.48
CA GLU A 75 25.36 -10.00 -4.09
C GLU A 75 26.19 -9.00 -3.27
N GLY A 76 25.54 -8.14 -2.49
CA GLY A 76 26.21 -7.08 -1.75
C GLY A 76 26.98 -6.08 -2.60
N ILE A 77 26.78 -6.03 -3.93
CA ILE A 77 27.27 -4.97 -4.82
C ILE A 77 26.37 -3.73 -4.71
N GLY A 78 25.08 -3.95 -4.50
CA GLY A 78 24.10 -2.89 -4.31
C GLY A 78 22.70 -3.45 -4.09
N GLN A 79 21.73 -2.54 -3.98
CA GLN A 79 20.34 -2.87 -3.72
C GLN A 79 19.40 -2.06 -4.61
N SER A 80 18.35 -2.69 -5.11
CA SER A 80 17.21 -1.97 -5.67
C SER A 80 16.14 -1.80 -4.59
N LEU A 81 15.69 -0.58 -4.34
CA LEU A 81 14.63 -0.30 -3.38
C LEU A 81 13.40 0.25 -4.08
N TRP A 82 12.23 -0.29 -3.72
CA TRP A 82 10.99 0.47 -3.91
C TRP A 82 10.90 1.53 -2.83
N GLU A 83 10.58 2.74 -3.22
CA GLU A 83 10.50 3.88 -2.30
C GLU A 83 9.29 4.76 -2.64
N PHE A 84 8.67 5.34 -1.60
CA PHE A 84 7.67 6.37 -1.77
C PHE A 84 8.29 7.74 -1.46
N HIS A 85 8.36 8.62 -2.46
CA HIS A 85 8.88 9.98 -2.27
C HIS A 85 8.21 10.74 -1.11
N PRO A 86 6.87 10.72 -0.92
CA PRO A 86 6.27 11.46 0.18
C PRO A 86 6.70 11.00 1.57
N LEU A 87 6.99 9.69 1.76
CA LEU A 87 7.51 9.18 3.03
C LEU A 87 8.99 9.49 3.19
N LYS A 88 9.79 9.24 2.14
CA LYS A 88 11.25 9.42 2.17
C LYS A 88 11.67 10.87 2.41
N SER A 89 11.00 11.81 1.74
CA SER A 89 11.22 13.26 1.90
C SER A 89 10.68 13.81 3.23
N GLY A 90 9.86 13.05 3.96
CA GLY A 90 9.18 13.52 5.16
C GLY A 90 8.01 14.48 4.90
N LEU A 91 7.66 14.76 3.64
CA LEU A 91 6.53 15.61 3.26
C LEU A 91 5.19 15.05 3.72
N ARG A 92 5.09 13.72 3.87
CA ARG A 92 3.94 13.02 4.46
C ARG A 92 4.42 11.92 5.40
N GLN A 93 3.66 11.72 6.48
CA GLN A 93 3.89 10.61 7.42
C GLN A 93 3.20 9.31 6.99
N LEU A 94 2.30 9.39 6.00
CA LEU A 94 1.55 8.25 5.47
C LEU A 94 1.04 8.58 4.07
N ILE A 95 0.74 7.54 3.29
CA ILE A 95 0.21 7.61 1.92
C ILE A 95 -1.00 6.70 1.82
N ASN A 96 -2.08 7.20 1.22
CA ASN A 96 -3.29 6.41 0.97
C ASN A 96 -2.96 5.13 0.17
N ASP A 97 -3.66 4.05 0.46
CA ASP A 97 -3.49 2.78 -0.23
C ASP A 97 -4.80 2.33 -0.87
N SER A 98 -5.34 3.18 -1.75
CA SER A 98 -6.50 2.86 -2.58
C SER A 98 -6.09 2.26 -3.92
N ASP A 99 -7.08 1.70 -4.60
CA ASP A 99 -7.03 1.32 -6.02
C ASP A 99 -6.88 2.51 -6.99
N GLY A 100 -6.88 3.76 -6.49
CA GLY A 100 -6.78 4.98 -7.29
C GLY A 100 -8.08 5.37 -8.01
N LEU A 101 -9.15 4.59 -7.89
CA LEU A 101 -10.46 4.84 -8.51
C LEU A 101 -11.37 5.63 -7.59
N GLN A 102 -11.38 5.31 -6.29
CA GLN A 102 -12.25 5.97 -5.31
C GLN A 102 -11.55 6.25 -3.98
N TYR A 103 -10.90 7.41 -3.91
CA TYR A 103 -10.44 7.96 -2.64
C TYR A 103 -11.61 8.25 -1.69
N PRO A 104 -11.47 7.98 -0.38
CA PRO A 104 -10.27 7.47 0.30
C PRO A 104 -10.22 5.94 0.44
N PHE A 105 -11.22 5.22 -0.05
CA PHE A 105 -11.47 3.83 0.29
C PHE A 105 -10.48 2.87 -0.38
N TYR A 106 -10.18 1.76 0.29
CA TYR A 106 -9.20 0.77 -0.20
C TYR A 106 -9.57 0.20 -1.57
N SER A 107 -10.83 -0.22 -1.73
CA SER A 107 -11.37 -0.78 -2.97
C SER A 107 -12.86 -0.46 -3.17
N VAL A 108 -13.24 -0.12 -4.40
CA VAL A 108 -14.63 0.17 -4.78
C VAL A 108 -15.60 -1.00 -4.60
N HIS A 109 -15.12 -2.25 -4.59
CA HIS A 109 -16.00 -3.43 -4.64
C HIS A 109 -16.40 -3.99 -3.29
N GLN A 110 -15.53 -3.89 -2.30
CA GLN A 110 -15.63 -4.67 -1.06
C GLN A 110 -15.39 -3.85 0.21
N SER A 111 -14.75 -2.69 0.08
CA SER A 111 -14.33 -1.91 1.24
C SER A 111 -15.31 -0.80 1.62
N LEU A 112 -16.40 -0.58 0.86
CA LEU A 112 -17.33 0.53 1.09
C LEU A 112 -18.79 0.18 0.78
N TYR A 113 -19.70 0.97 1.34
CA TYR A 113 -21.13 0.96 1.05
C TYR A 113 -21.67 2.39 0.94
N ASN A 114 -22.37 2.66 -0.16
CA ASN A 114 -22.95 3.97 -0.45
C ASN A 114 -24.44 4.01 -0.04
N ILE A 115 -24.80 5.01 0.76
CA ILE A 115 -26.18 5.31 1.18
C ILE A 115 -26.62 6.57 0.45
N LYS A 116 -27.73 6.47 -0.30
CA LYS A 116 -28.36 7.62 -0.93
C LYS A 116 -29.30 8.35 0.01
N LYS A 117 -29.38 9.66 -0.16
CA LYS A 117 -30.39 10.51 0.48
C LYS A 117 -31.78 9.92 0.27
N GLY A 118 -32.58 9.91 1.33
CA GLY A 118 -33.92 9.35 1.34
C GLY A 118 -34.08 8.21 2.35
N LEU A 119 -35.03 7.32 2.08
CA LEU A 119 -35.36 6.20 2.95
C LEU A 119 -34.29 5.09 2.84
N LEU A 120 -33.64 4.78 3.94
CA LEU A 120 -32.79 3.60 4.10
C LEU A 120 -33.57 2.55 4.87
N LYS A 121 -33.79 1.37 4.27
CA LYS A 121 -34.35 0.21 4.97
C LYS A 121 -33.27 -0.43 5.85
N LYS A 122 -33.69 -1.11 6.93
CA LYS A 122 -32.77 -1.89 7.76
C LYS A 122 -31.87 -2.75 6.88
N THR A 123 -30.56 -2.62 7.04
CA THR A 123 -29.55 -3.29 6.23
C THR A 123 -28.42 -3.77 7.11
N GLY A 124 -27.99 -5.02 6.92
CA GLY A 124 -26.72 -5.54 7.43
C GLY A 124 -25.66 -5.46 6.33
N LEU A 125 -24.46 -5.01 6.69
CA LEU A 125 -23.36 -4.76 5.78
C LEU A 125 -22.14 -5.57 6.22
N ASN A 126 -21.44 -6.15 5.25
CA ASN A 126 -20.11 -6.72 5.44
C ASN A 126 -19.15 -5.93 4.55
N LEU A 127 -18.13 -5.35 5.16
CA LEU A 127 -17.05 -4.65 4.48
C LEU A 127 -15.76 -5.40 4.75
N HIS A 128 -14.88 -5.49 3.76
CA HIS A 128 -13.58 -6.10 3.99
C HIS A 128 -12.45 -5.49 3.17
N VAL A 129 -11.25 -5.63 3.72
CA VAL A 129 -9.96 -5.48 3.04
C VAL A 129 -9.37 -6.88 2.96
N LYS A 130 -8.92 -7.26 1.77
CA LYS A 130 -8.13 -8.45 1.50
C LYS A 130 -6.86 -7.97 0.83
N ASP A 131 -5.73 -8.11 1.51
CA ASP A 131 -4.46 -7.59 1.06
C ASP A 131 -3.39 -8.68 1.00
N TYR A 132 -2.56 -8.62 -0.02
CA TYR A 132 -1.39 -9.47 -0.22
C TYR A 132 -0.49 -8.78 -1.25
N PHE A 133 0.82 -8.95 -1.11
CA PHE A 133 1.78 -8.43 -2.07
C PHE A 133 2.02 -9.46 -3.18
N HIS A 134 2.02 -8.98 -4.42
CA HIS A 134 2.32 -9.81 -5.59
C HIS A 134 3.35 -9.16 -6.54
N PRO A 135 4.58 -8.92 -6.08
CA PRO A 135 5.59 -8.26 -6.89
C PRO A 135 6.33 -9.23 -7.83
N SER A 136 7.03 -8.65 -8.79
CA SER A 136 7.98 -9.33 -9.68
C SER A 136 9.37 -8.74 -9.47
N VAL A 137 10.37 -9.60 -9.28
CA VAL A 137 11.75 -9.20 -8.99
C VAL A 137 12.67 -9.83 -10.04
N VAL A 138 13.48 -9.03 -10.71
CA VAL A 138 14.43 -9.53 -11.72
C VAL A 138 15.58 -10.29 -11.05
N TRP A 139 16.09 -11.32 -11.71
CA TRP A 139 17.26 -12.05 -11.20
C TRP A 139 18.55 -11.25 -11.32
N GLU A 140 18.69 -10.48 -12.39
CA GLU A 140 19.86 -9.68 -12.71
C GLU A 140 19.42 -8.29 -13.17
N LEU A 141 20.19 -7.26 -12.80
CA LEU A 141 19.97 -5.91 -13.32
C LEU A 141 20.79 -5.72 -14.60
N PRO A 142 20.19 -5.22 -15.70
CA PRO A 142 20.83 -5.21 -17.01
C PRO A 142 22.11 -4.36 -17.08
N PHE A 143 22.26 -3.36 -16.21
CA PHE A 143 23.38 -2.41 -16.18
C PHE A 143 24.40 -2.68 -15.06
N SER A 144 24.19 -3.70 -14.22
CA SER A 144 25.08 -3.97 -13.08
C SER A 144 26.23 -4.91 -13.43
N GLY A 145 26.25 -5.51 -14.63
CA GLY A 145 27.30 -6.45 -15.04
C GLY A 145 27.02 -7.89 -14.63
N GLY A 146 25.75 -8.31 -14.64
CA GLY A 146 25.33 -9.67 -14.28
C GLY A 146 25.27 -9.90 -12.77
N VAL A 147 25.13 -8.83 -11.98
CA VAL A 147 24.96 -8.97 -10.52
C VAL A 147 23.61 -9.61 -10.25
N ARG A 148 23.62 -10.62 -9.39
CA ARG A 148 22.49 -11.52 -9.19
C ARG A 148 21.82 -11.30 -7.85
N LEU A 149 20.50 -11.47 -7.85
CA LEU A 149 19.65 -11.41 -6.67
C LEU A 149 20.06 -12.45 -5.62
N THR A 150 20.27 -11.99 -4.39
CA THR A 150 20.67 -12.82 -3.24
C THR A 150 19.67 -12.73 -2.09
N GLU A 151 18.91 -11.64 -1.99
CA GLU A 151 17.92 -11.46 -0.94
C GLU A 151 16.79 -10.52 -1.38
N ILE A 152 15.57 -10.81 -0.92
CA ILE A 152 14.42 -9.90 -0.97
C ILE A 152 14.00 -9.63 0.47
N ILE A 153 13.83 -8.36 0.81
CA ILE A 153 13.34 -7.91 2.11
C ILE A 153 12.10 -7.05 1.88
N GLY A 154 10.99 -7.42 2.53
CA GLY A 154 9.76 -6.65 2.50
C GLY A 154 9.28 -6.33 3.90
N ARG A 155 9.30 -5.06 4.29
CA ARG A 155 8.74 -4.60 5.57
C ARG A 155 7.82 -3.44 5.34
N GLN A 156 6.56 -3.60 5.71
CA GLN A 156 5.56 -2.57 5.51
C GLN A 156 4.65 -2.46 6.71
N LYS A 157 4.14 -1.26 6.96
CA LYS A 157 3.18 -1.05 8.03
C LYS A 157 2.04 -0.16 7.56
N PHE A 158 0.84 -0.55 7.97
CA PHE A 158 -0.40 0.03 7.48
C PHE A 158 -1.33 0.39 8.62
N LEU A 159 -2.17 1.38 8.36
CA LEU A 159 -3.28 1.77 9.20
C LEU A 159 -4.57 1.63 8.40
N ILE A 160 -5.58 1.02 9.01
CA ILE A 160 -6.93 0.94 8.46
C ILE A 160 -7.87 1.72 9.37
N TRP A 161 -8.71 2.57 8.79
CA TRP A 161 -9.80 3.25 9.48
C TRP A 161 -11.15 2.80 8.94
N LEU A 162 -12.05 2.43 9.84
CA LEU A 162 -13.47 2.35 9.53
C LEU A 162 -14.06 3.75 9.65
N VAL A 163 -14.56 4.31 8.55
CA VAL A 163 -15.05 5.68 8.47
C VAL A 163 -16.46 5.75 7.91
N ALA A 164 -17.25 6.70 8.39
CA ALA A 164 -18.41 7.20 7.66
C ALA A 164 -18.14 8.63 7.19
N ILE A 165 -18.44 8.88 5.93
CA ILE A 165 -18.27 10.16 5.26
C ILE A 165 -19.64 10.61 4.81
N LYS A 166 -20.07 11.77 5.30
CA LYS A 166 -21.27 12.45 4.80
C LYS A 166 -20.83 13.42 3.72
N TYR A 167 -21.09 13.05 2.46
CA TYR A 167 -20.58 13.81 1.32
C TYR A 167 -21.62 14.77 0.74
N GLY A 168 -21.11 15.82 0.08
CA GLY A 168 -21.90 16.69 -0.78
C GLY A 168 -22.15 16.05 -2.15
N LYS A 169 -21.76 16.72 -3.24
CA LYS A 169 -21.82 16.13 -4.61
C LYS A 169 -20.55 15.35 -4.98
N LYS A 170 -19.42 15.70 -4.36
CA LYS A 170 -18.09 15.13 -4.60
C LYS A 170 -17.36 15.08 -3.27
N PHE A 171 -16.55 14.05 -3.07
CA PHE A 171 -15.71 13.93 -1.88
C PHE A 171 -14.75 15.14 -1.80
N SER A 172 -14.66 15.75 -0.63
CA SER A 172 -13.84 16.94 -0.40
C SER A 172 -13.26 16.97 1.01
N CYS A 173 -12.20 17.76 1.21
CA CYS A 173 -11.61 17.97 2.53
C CYS A 173 -12.54 18.68 3.53
N LYS A 174 -13.71 19.15 3.06
CA LYS A 174 -14.74 19.81 3.88
C LYS A 174 -15.84 18.86 4.35
N ASP A 175 -15.81 17.61 3.90
CA ASP A 175 -16.84 16.64 4.24
C ASP A 175 -16.75 16.22 5.72
N GLU A 176 -17.89 15.84 6.30
CA GLU A 176 -17.95 15.38 7.68
C GLU A 176 -17.52 13.90 7.73
N ILE A 177 -16.31 13.67 8.23
CA ILE A 177 -15.69 12.34 8.37
C ILE A 177 -15.71 11.92 9.83
N THR A 178 -16.37 10.81 10.13
CA THR A 178 -16.30 10.18 11.45
C THR A 178 -15.54 8.86 11.38
N VAL A 179 -14.58 8.67 12.27
CA VAL A 179 -13.80 7.44 12.42
C VAL A 179 -14.39 6.61 13.55
N PHE A 180 -14.77 5.35 13.28
CA PHE A 180 -15.28 4.41 14.28
C PHE A 180 -14.18 3.54 14.89
N LYS A 181 -13.22 3.12 14.07
CA LYS A 181 -12.15 2.23 14.49
C LYS A 181 -10.87 2.53 13.72
N LYS A 182 -9.74 2.29 14.37
CA LYS A 182 -8.42 2.26 13.75
C LYS A 182 -7.75 0.91 14.05
N ILE A 183 -7.16 0.31 13.02
CA ILE A 183 -6.49 -0.98 13.06
C ILE A 183 -5.08 -0.76 12.51
N ARG A 184 -4.07 -1.31 13.17
CA ARG A 184 -2.70 -1.39 12.70
C ARG A 184 -2.45 -2.79 12.18
N TRP A 185 -1.82 -2.91 11.03
CA TRP A 185 -1.23 -4.19 10.62
C TRP A 185 0.19 -3.98 10.05
N GLU A 186 1.07 -4.94 10.26
CA GLU A 186 2.49 -4.87 9.90
C GLU A 186 2.95 -6.18 9.26
N TYR A 187 3.67 -6.07 8.14
CA TYR A 187 4.18 -7.19 7.35
C TYR A 187 5.71 -7.23 7.38
N ASP A 188 6.31 -8.41 7.60
CA ASP A 188 7.76 -8.65 7.51
C ASP A 188 8.05 -9.92 6.68
N LEU A 189 8.89 -9.79 5.66
CA LEU A 189 9.28 -10.83 4.73
C LEU A 189 10.79 -10.77 4.48
N CYS A 190 11.43 -11.92 4.49
CA CYS A 190 12.78 -12.10 3.97
C CYS A 190 12.85 -13.39 3.14
N ILE A 191 13.28 -13.28 1.89
CA ILE A 191 13.53 -14.42 1.00
C ILE A 191 15.03 -14.46 0.70
N LYS A 192 15.67 -15.59 1.03
CA LYS A 192 17.07 -15.84 0.70
C LYS A 192 17.18 -16.61 -0.61
N VAL A 193 17.98 -16.08 -1.52
CA VAL A 193 18.16 -16.58 -2.89
C VAL A 193 19.61 -17.02 -3.06
N ASP A 194 19.82 -18.19 -3.67
CA ASP A 194 21.10 -18.62 -4.18
C ASP A 194 21.08 -18.54 -5.72
N PRO A 195 21.74 -17.54 -6.31
CA PRO A 195 21.67 -17.32 -7.74
C PRO A 195 22.48 -18.34 -8.57
N PHE A 196 23.22 -19.24 -7.92
CA PHE A 196 23.99 -20.29 -8.60
C PHE A 196 23.22 -21.61 -8.74
N MET A 197 22.07 -21.73 -8.08
CA MET A 197 21.18 -22.87 -8.22
C MET A 197 20.38 -22.80 -9.53
N PRO A 198 19.98 -23.95 -10.09
CA PRO A 198 19.10 -23.98 -11.26
C PRO A 198 17.73 -23.36 -10.95
N LEU A 199 17.05 -22.92 -12.01
CA LEU A 199 15.68 -22.42 -11.94
C LEU A 199 14.77 -23.43 -11.24
N GLY A 200 13.93 -22.94 -10.33
CA GLY A 200 13.06 -23.73 -9.46
C GLY A 200 13.75 -24.24 -8.19
N SER A 201 15.01 -23.87 -7.95
CA SER A 201 15.79 -24.26 -6.75
C SER A 201 16.65 -23.13 -6.19
N ARG A 202 16.42 -21.89 -6.63
CA ARG A 202 17.17 -20.72 -6.17
C ARG A 202 16.74 -20.28 -4.78
N ILE A 203 15.47 -20.44 -4.43
CA ILE A 203 15.00 -20.10 -3.09
C ILE A 203 15.57 -21.06 -2.04
N ARG A 204 16.36 -20.50 -1.12
CA ARG A 204 16.97 -21.25 -0.01
C ARG A 204 16.10 -21.23 1.24
N LYS A 205 15.46 -20.09 1.51
CA LYS A 205 14.63 -19.90 2.70
C LYS A 205 13.67 -18.74 2.54
N ILE A 206 12.47 -18.90 3.09
CA ILE A 206 11.47 -17.86 3.21
C ILE A 206 11.21 -17.66 4.71
N TYR A 207 11.32 -16.42 5.16
CA TYR A 207 10.91 -15.97 6.49
C TYR A 207 9.70 -15.06 6.31
N ASP A 208 8.53 -15.57 6.62
CA ASP A 208 7.25 -14.90 6.40
C ASP A 208 6.34 -15.13 7.61
N PHE A 209 6.83 -14.73 8.79
CA PHE A 209 6.16 -14.97 10.07
C PHE A 209 5.63 -13.66 10.64
N GLN A 210 4.31 -13.48 10.54
CA GLN A 210 3.63 -12.25 10.95
C GLN A 210 3.24 -12.28 12.44
N HIS A 211 4.23 -12.28 13.34
CA HIS A 211 3.99 -12.31 14.79
C HIS A 211 3.37 -11.01 15.32
N ASN A 212 2.20 -11.10 15.97
CA ASN A 212 1.50 -9.97 16.63
C ASN A 212 1.30 -8.73 15.74
N GLY A 213 1.30 -8.91 14.42
CA GLY A 213 1.31 -7.80 13.47
C GLY A 213 0.03 -6.97 13.49
N VAL A 214 -1.07 -7.48 14.06
CA VAL A 214 -2.37 -6.80 14.07
C VAL A 214 -2.69 -6.21 15.44
N ILE A 215 -2.81 -4.89 15.51
CA ILE A 215 -3.22 -4.18 16.72
C ILE A 215 -4.53 -3.46 16.46
N LEU A 216 -5.60 -3.97 17.09
CA LEU A 216 -6.89 -3.30 17.14
C LEU A 216 -6.83 -2.21 18.21
N THR A 217 -6.73 -0.95 17.79
CA THR A 217 -6.73 0.14 18.77
C THR A 217 -8.15 0.42 19.25
N ASN A 218 -8.38 0.26 20.55
CA ASN A 218 -9.52 0.83 21.24
C ASN A 218 -9.15 2.27 21.55
N SER A 219 -9.55 3.21 20.69
CA SER A 219 -9.33 4.62 21.00
C SER A 219 -10.63 5.23 21.49
N ASP A 220 -10.70 5.45 22.80
CA ASP A 220 -11.69 6.35 23.41
C ASP A 220 -11.43 7.82 23.01
N LYS A 221 -10.31 8.10 22.34
CA LYS A 221 -9.99 9.43 21.82
C LYS A 221 -10.50 9.58 20.38
N PRO A 222 -11.17 10.69 20.05
CA PRO A 222 -11.55 10.97 18.67
C PRO A 222 -10.30 11.00 17.79
N HIS A 223 -10.27 10.15 16.77
CA HIS A 223 -9.26 10.17 15.73
C HIS A 223 -9.83 10.90 14.52
N ARG A 224 -9.08 11.86 13.98
CA ARG A 224 -9.36 12.42 12.66
C ARG A 224 -8.66 11.55 11.62
N LEU A 225 -9.33 11.31 10.50
CA LEU A 225 -8.68 10.71 9.34
C LEU A 225 -7.62 11.71 8.80
N PRO A 226 -6.34 11.34 8.73
CA PRO A 226 -5.32 12.23 8.17
C PRO A 226 -5.63 12.56 6.72
N ILE A 227 -5.39 13.81 6.30
CA ILE A 227 -5.63 14.26 4.92
C ILE A 227 -4.85 13.39 3.92
N SER A 228 -3.61 13.01 4.25
CA SER A 228 -2.79 12.15 3.40
C SER A 228 -3.30 10.71 3.27
N ALA A 229 -4.17 10.25 4.19
CA ALA A 229 -4.86 8.97 4.07
C ALA A 229 -6.09 9.08 3.18
N ALA A 230 -6.54 10.30 2.89
CA ALA A 230 -7.80 10.55 2.21
C ALA A 230 -7.66 10.98 0.75
N PHE A 231 -6.47 11.44 0.34
CA PHE A 231 -6.26 12.07 -0.95
C PHE A 231 -5.00 11.54 -1.65
N PRO A 232 -4.92 11.68 -2.99
CA PRO A 232 -3.75 11.30 -3.76
C PRO A 232 -2.42 11.86 -3.22
N PRO A 233 -1.29 11.21 -3.56
CA PRO A 233 -1.20 9.99 -4.35
C PRO A 233 -1.55 8.75 -3.53
N HIS A 234 -1.76 7.63 -4.22
CA HIS A 234 -1.84 6.32 -3.58
C HIS A 234 -0.50 5.57 -3.73
N CYS A 235 -0.26 4.56 -2.90
CA CYS A 235 1.00 3.81 -2.81
C CYS A 235 1.53 3.37 -4.18
N ASN A 236 0.74 2.62 -4.95
CA ASN A 236 1.14 2.09 -6.27
C ASN A 236 1.48 3.18 -7.31
N ALA A 237 0.91 4.39 -7.21
CA ALA A 237 1.25 5.49 -8.11
C ALA A 237 2.44 6.33 -7.62
N ALA A 238 2.67 6.40 -6.31
CA ALA A 238 3.76 7.16 -5.70
C ALA A 238 5.11 6.43 -5.69
N GLN A 239 5.12 5.13 -5.97
CA GLN A 239 6.30 4.29 -5.87
C GLN A 239 7.27 4.44 -7.03
N SER A 240 8.56 4.43 -6.70
CA SER A 240 9.65 4.36 -7.66
C SER A 240 10.62 3.25 -7.27
N LEU A 241 11.22 2.59 -8.27
CA LEU A 241 12.30 1.63 -8.05
C LEU A 241 13.64 2.31 -8.31
N ILE A 242 14.53 2.32 -7.33
CA ILE A 242 15.83 3.00 -7.42
C ILE A 242 16.94 2.03 -7.07
N TRP A 243 17.99 2.01 -7.88
CA TRP A 243 19.22 1.27 -7.64
C TRP A 243 20.23 2.11 -6.86
N TYR A 244 20.75 1.53 -5.80
CA TYR A 244 21.83 2.06 -4.98
C TYR A 244 23.01 1.12 -5.04
N HIS A 245 24.10 1.58 -5.64
CA HIS A 245 25.35 0.86 -5.59
C HIS A 245 25.98 1.01 -4.19
N LYS A 246 26.72 -0.01 -3.73
CA LYS A 246 27.35 0.00 -2.40
C LYS A 246 28.51 0.99 -2.30
N ASP A 247 29.17 1.29 -3.43
CA ASP A 247 30.13 2.39 -3.49
C ASP A 247 29.37 3.73 -3.37
N PRO A 248 29.55 4.49 -2.27
CA PRO A 248 28.86 5.75 -2.05
C PRO A 248 29.23 6.85 -3.05
N GLN A 249 30.29 6.67 -3.86
CA GLN A 249 30.65 7.62 -4.92
C GLN A 249 29.78 7.46 -6.17
N THR A 250 29.09 6.33 -6.32
CA THR A 250 28.20 6.07 -7.45
C THR A 250 26.82 6.67 -7.17
N THR A 251 26.31 7.50 -8.09
CA THR A 251 24.98 8.08 -7.95
C THR A 251 23.89 7.02 -8.06
N ALA A 252 22.82 7.18 -7.28
CA ALA A 252 21.64 6.34 -7.38
C ALA A 252 21.04 6.43 -8.80
N ARG A 253 20.46 5.34 -9.28
CA ARG A 253 19.83 5.26 -10.62
C ARG A 253 18.35 4.96 -10.51
N LEU A 254 17.53 5.74 -11.19
CA LEU A 254 16.10 5.47 -11.27
C LEU A 254 15.85 4.34 -12.27
N LEU A 255 15.14 3.31 -11.82
CA LEU A 255 14.80 2.14 -12.65
C LEU A 255 13.36 2.19 -13.12
N VAL A 256 12.47 2.64 -12.24
CA VAL A 256 11.04 2.81 -12.52
C VAL A 256 10.59 4.16 -11.96
N PRO A 257 10.14 5.12 -12.79
CA PRO A 257 9.62 6.39 -12.31
C PRO A 257 8.24 6.22 -11.65
N PRO A 258 7.87 7.13 -10.73
CA PRO A 258 6.53 7.15 -10.17
C PRO A 258 5.50 7.62 -11.22
N LYS A 259 4.25 7.15 -11.08
CA LYS A 259 3.12 7.62 -11.91
C LYS A 259 2.53 8.93 -11.40
N GLN A 260 2.68 9.22 -10.10
CA GLN A 260 2.21 10.43 -9.44
C GLN A 260 3.28 10.97 -8.50
N ILE A 261 3.50 12.28 -8.55
CA ILE A 261 4.41 13.03 -7.68
C ILE A 261 3.63 14.17 -7.02
N ILE A 262 4.14 14.68 -5.89
CA ILE A 262 3.53 15.78 -5.14
C ILE A 262 4.37 17.07 -5.13
N VAL A 263 5.49 17.05 -5.83
CA VAL A 263 6.44 18.15 -6.01
C VAL A 263 6.82 18.24 -7.50
N PRO A 264 7.42 19.35 -7.95
CA PRO A 264 8.04 19.41 -9.28
C PRO A 264 9.05 18.29 -9.50
N TRP A 265 9.23 17.86 -10.75
CA TRP A 265 10.08 16.70 -11.08
C TRP A 265 11.55 16.91 -10.70
N GLU A 266 12.06 18.12 -10.85
CA GLU A 266 13.42 18.49 -10.47
C GLU A 266 13.66 18.29 -8.97
N GLU A 267 12.71 18.75 -8.15
CA GLU A 267 12.74 18.56 -6.69
C GLU A 267 12.66 17.07 -6.34
N TRP A 268 11.78 16.32 -7.02
CA TRP A 268 11.67 14.87 -6.84
C TRP A 268 13.01 14.15 -7.12
N VAL A 269 13.68 14.50 -8.22
CA VAL A 269 14.98 13.91 -8.58
C VAL A 269 16.03 14.20 -7.51
N HIS A 270 16.09 15.44 -7.03
CA HIS A 270 17.06 15.83 -6.00
C HIS A 270 16.79 15.16 -4.66
N ASP A 271 15.52 15.08 -4.23
CA ASP A 271 15.12 14.42 -3.00
C ASP A 271 15.40 12.90 -3.03
N MET A 272 15.14 12.26 -4.18
CA MET A 272 15.20 10.81 -4.29
C MET A 272 16.59 10.29 -4.64
N LEU A 273 17.30 10.98 -5.54
CA LEU A 273 18.55 10.53 -6.15
C LEU A 273 19.76 11.38 -5.74
N GLY A 274 19.56 12.50 -5.04
CA GLY A 274 20.60 13.39 -4.55
C GLY A 274 20.80 14.66 -5.39
N PRO A 275 21.41 15.70 -4.79
CA PRO A 275 21.48 17.06 -5.36
C PRO A 275 22.32 17.15 -6.64
N ASN A 276 23.29 16.24 -6.82
CA ASN A 276 24.20 16.25 -7.97
C ASN A 276 23.70 15.39 -9.14
N THR A 277 22.54 14.75 -9.00
CA THR A 277 21.99 13.88 -10.04
C THR A 277 21.46 14.70 -11.20
N ARG A 278 21.80 14.29 -12.42
CA ARG A 278 21.27 14.90 -13.65
C ARG A 278 19.76 14.66 -13.72
N VAL A 279 19.01 15.74 -13.91
CA VAL A 279 17.57 15.66 -14.18
C VAL A 279 17.36 15.17 -15.61
N CYS A 280 16.88 13.94 -15.74
CA CYS A 280 16.34 13.37 -16.99
C CYS A 280 14.81 13.29 -16.87
N LYS A 281 14.06 13.40 -17.96
CA LYS A 281 12.59 13.28 -17.90
C LYS A 281 12.17 11.85 -17.54
N PRO A 282 11.00 11.62 -16.92
CA PRO A 282 10.55 10.27 -16.54
C PRO A 282 10.52 9.28 -17.71
N ASN A 283 10.13 9.74 -18.89
CA ASN A 283 10.06 8.96 -20.13
C ASN A 283 11.42 8.80 -20.81
N GLU A 284 12.51 9.29 -20.23
CA GLU A 284 13.88 9.02 -20.70
C GLU A 284 14.54 7.92 -19.86
N VAL A 285 13.84 7.44 -18.82
CA VAL A 285 14.32 6.44 -17.88
C VAL A 285 13.65 5.10 -18.19
N PHE A 286 14.24 4.33 -19.10
CA PHE A 286 13.79 2.97 -19.44
C PHE A 286 14.94 1.99 -19.23
N GLU A 287 15.07 1.45 -18.02
CA GLU A 287 16.18 0.52 -17.72
C GLU A 287 15.72 -0.93 -17.49
N ILE A 288 14.45 -1.21 -17.15
CA ILE A 288 14.01 -2.58 -16.78
C ILE A 288 12.87 -3.13 -17.65
N PHE A 289 12.11 -2.30 -18.37
CA PHE A 289 10.93 -2.74 -19.13
C PHE A 289 10.97 -2.41 -20.63
N GLY A 290 12.15 -2.05 -21.16
CA GLY A 290 12.31 -1.62 -22.55
C GLY A 290 12.01 -2.68 -23.61
N ASP A 291 12.09 -3.97 -23.25
CA ASP A 291 11.95 -5.09 -24.20
C ASP A 291 10.87 -6.12 -23.82
N ILE A 292 10.03 -5.84 -22.82
CA ILE A 292 8.99 -6.77 -22.33
C ILE A 292 7.64 -6.05 -22.18
N ILE A 293 7.00 -5.78 -23.33
CA ILE A 293 5.53 -5.70 -23.50
C ILE A 293 5.19 -6.47 -24.77
#